data_AF-A0A1J3H133-F1
#
_entry.id   AF-A0A1J3H133-F1
#
_cell.length_a   1.000
_cell.length_b   1.000
_cell.length_c   1.000
_cell.angle_alpha   90.00
_cell.angle_beta   90.00
_cell.angle_gamma   90.00
#
_symmetry.space_group_name_H-M   'P 1'
#
loop_
_entity.id
_entity.type
_entity.pdbx_description
1 polymer ?
#
loop_
_entity_poly.entity_id
_entity_poly.type
_entity_poly.pdbx_seq_one_letter_code
_entity_poly.pdbx_strand_id
1 'polypeptide(L)'
;VALGCLSVAFLLLCTVAGYKSLFFSYRGKSVPKSVLFKSTSFSVFFNIASITSGLALFLLIWPTITEQLHITRNVHRNLETDCPTAKTGLLGGGAFLSLDSCLFWLVALMLADNVREDHLDGFESRHSDSN
;
A
#
# COMPACT_ATOMS: atom_id res chain seq x y z
N VAL A 1 8.15 14.39 -13.78
CA VAL A 1 8.38 14.62 -12.32
C VAL A 1 7.12 14.75 -11.42
N ALA A 2 6.27 15.78 -11.55
CA ALA A 2 5.24 16.10 -10.53
C ALA A 2 4.19 14.99 -10.26
N LEU A 3 3.64 14.39 -11.32
CA LEU A 3 2.65 13.30 -11.21
C LEU A 3 3.23 12.03 -10.54
N GLY A 4 4.50 11.72 -10.81
CA GLY A 4 5.21 10.61 -10.16
C GLY A 4 5.42 10.85 -8.67
N CYS A 5 5.83 12.06 -8.29
CA CYS A 5 5.97 12.44 -6.88
C CYS A 5 4.63 12.40 -6.12
N LEU A 6 3.55 12.84 -6.77
CA LEU A 6 2.20 12.80 -6.20
C LEU A 6 1.72 11.36 -6.01
N SER A 7 1.94 10.48 -6.99
CA SER A 7 1.65 9.03 -6.87
C SER A 7 2.40 8.39 -5.70
N VAL A 8 3.69 8.70 -5.52
CA VAL A 8 4.49 8.23 -4.38
C VAL A 8 3.91 8.71 -3.05
N ALA A 9 3.54 9.98 -2.96
CA ALA A 9 2.96 10.54 -1.74
C ALA A 9 1.62 9.86 -1.39
N PHE A 10 0.75 9.65 -2.38
CA PHE A 10 -0.52 8.95 -2.18
C PHE A 10 -0.33 7.48 -1.78
N LEU A 11 0.62 6.77 -2.38
CA LEU A 11 0.94 5.39 -2.02
C LEU A 11 1.38 5.30 -0.55
N LEU A 12 2.29 6.18 -0.11
CA LEU A 12 2.71 6.26 1.28
C LEU A 12 1.55 6.58 2.23
N LEU A 13 0.73 7.57 1.90
CA LEU A 13 -0.45 7.92 2.70
C LEU A 13 -1.40 6.73 2.83
N CYS A 14 -1.62 6.00 1.74
CA CYS A 14 -2.51 4.84 1.71
C CYS A 14 -1.96 3.69 2.56
N THR A 15 -0.65 3.39 2.47
CA THR A 15 0.00 2.38 3.31
C THR A 15 -0.06 2.76 4.80
N VAL A 16 0.18 4.02 5.13
CA VAL A 16 0.09 4.51 6.52
C VAL A 16 -1.35 4.46 7.03
N ALA A 17 -2.32 4.87 6.22
CA ALA A 17 -3.74 4.79 6.56
C ALA A 17 -4.21 3.34 6.72
N GLY A 18 -3.79 2.44 5.83
CA GLY A 18 -4.09 1.00 5.92
C GLY A 18 -3.49 0.38 7.18
N TYR A 19 -2.24 0.70 7.51
CA TYR A 19 -1.61 0.29 8.76
C TYR A 19 -2.38 0.85 9.96
N LYS A 20 -2.65 2.17 9.98
CA LYS A 20 -3.42 2.82 11.05
C LYS A 20 -4.79 2.18 11.22
N SER A 21 -5.51 1.88 10.16
CA SER A 21 -6.83 1.25 10.18
C SER A 21 -6.77 -0.15 10.82
N LEU A 22 -5.72 -0.93 10.48
CA LEU A 22 -5.47 -2.23 11.07
C LEU A 22 -5.26 -2.17 12.59
N PHE A 23 -4.55 -1.15 13.07
CA PHE A 23 -4.27 -0.97 14.50
C PHE A 23 -5.25 -0.03 15.20
N PHE A 24 -6.24 0.54 14.50
CA PHE A 24 -7.22 1.42 15.12
C PHE A 24 -8.17 0.60 15.99
N SER A 25 -8.34 1.04 17.23
CA SER A 25 -9.14 0.33 18.22
C SER A 25 -10.63 0.47 17.88
N TYR A 26 -11.25 -0.62 17.48
CA TYR A 26 -12.69 -0.66 17.27
C TYR A 26 -13.38 -0.76 18.64
N ARG A 27 -14.29 0.18 18.96
CA ARG A 27 -15.12 0.20 20.19
C ARG A 27 -14.37 0.05 21.53
N GLY A 28 -13.18 0.63 21.67
CA GLY A 28 -12.48 0.71 22.97
C GLY A 28 -11.83 -0.58 23.48
N LYS A 29 -11.86 -1.68 22.71
CA LYS A 29 -11.01 -2.86 22.95
C LYS A 29 -10.02 -3.02 21.80
N SER A 30 -8.73 -2.96 22.12
CA SER A 30 -7.66 -3.25 21.16
C SER A 30 -7.72 -4.73 20.82
N VAL A 31 -8.09 -5.06 19.58
CA VAL A 31 -8.07 -6.44 19.10
C VAL A 31 -6.62 -6.93 19.13
N PRO A 32 -6.30 -8.00 19.87
CA PRO A 32 -4.93 -8.45 20.03
C PRO A 32 -4.36 -8.88 18.67
N LYS A 33 -3.18 -8.34 18.33
CA LYS A 33 -2.45 -8.59 17.09
C LYS A 33 -2.26 -10.09 16.82
N SER A 34 -2.24 -10.91 17.88
CA SER A 34 -2.14 -12.37 17.82
C SER A 34 -3.34 -13.05 17.18
N VAL A 35 -4.54 -12.45 17.23
CA VAL A 35 -5.75 -13.01 16.61
C VAL A 35 -5.79 -12.71 15.12
N LEU A 36 -5.41 -11.49 14.72
CA LEU A 36 -5.32 -11.10 13.30
C LEU A 36 -4.24 -11.90 12.55
N PHE A 37 -3.08 -12.12 13.17
CA PHE A 37 -1.98 -12.90 12.57
C PHE A 37 -2.12 -14.42 12.72
N LYS A 38 -3.15 -14.93 13.40
CA LYS A 38 -3.43 -16.38 13.48
C LYS A 38 -3.97 -16.93 12.16
N SER A 39 -4.62 -16.09 11.36
CA SER A 39 -5.08 -16.46 10.02
C SER A 39 -3.93 -16.32 9.01
N THR A 40 -3.42 -17.46 8.53
CA THR A 40 -2.34 -17.53 7.52
C THR A 40 -2.63 -16.65 6.31
N SER A 41 -3.90 -16.59 5.88
CA SER A 41 -4.33 -15.79 4.73
C SER A 41 -4.08 -14.30 4.92
N PHE A 42 -4.41 -13.74 6.09
CA PHE A 42 -4.19 -12.31 6.38
C PHE A 42 -2.70 -11.95 6.34
N SER A 43 -1.85 -12.79 6.92
CA SER A 43 -0.39 -12.60 6.88
C SER A 43 0.17 -12.66 5.46
N VAL A 44 -0.30 -13.60 4.63
CA VAL A 44 0.14 -13.72 3.23
C VAL A 44 -0.24 -12.47 2.43
N PHE A 45 -1.49 -12.01 2.52
CA PHE A 45 -1.92 -10.79 1.81
C PHE A 45 -1.17 -9.54 2.28
N PHE A 46 -0.92 -9.41 3.58
CA PHE A 46 -0.16 -8.30 4.14
C PHE A 46 1.29 -8.26 3.63
N ASN A 47 1.95 -9.42 3.54
CA ASN A 47 3.32 -9.51 3.02
C ASN A 47 3.37 -9.19 1.53
N ILE A 48 2.44 -9.73 0.73
CA ILE A 48 2.37 -9.43 -0.72
C ILE A 48 2.11 -7.93 -0.93
N ALA A 49 1.14 -7.35 -0.21
CA ALA A 49 0.83 -5.92 -0.31
C ALA A 49 2.04 -5.05 0.02
N SER A 50 2.81 -5.41 1.05
CA SER A 50 4.02 -4.70 1.47
C SER A 50 5.14 -4.79 0.43
N ILE A 51 5.37 -5.99 -0.12
CA ILE A 51 6.40 -6.23 -1.14
C ILE A 51 6.05 -5.47 -2.43
N THR A 52 4.80 -5.59 -2.90
CA THR A 52 4.32 -4.89 -4.10
C THR A 52 4.37 -3.37 -3.91
N SER A 53 4.02 -2.85 -2.73
CA SER A 53 4.12 -1.42 -2.41
C SER A 53 5.57 -0.92 -2.50
N GLY A 54 6.52 -1.67 -1.91
CA GLY A 54 7.94 -1.33 -1.97
C GLY A 54 8.49 -1.37 -3.39
N LEU A 55 8.08 -2.36 -4.19
CA LEU A 55 8.47 -2.47 -5.59
C LEU A 55 7.89 -1.32 -6.43
N ALA A 56 6.61 -0.98 -6.23
CA ALA A 56 5.97 0.16 -6.88
C ALA A 56 6.69 1.47 -6.54
N LEU A 57 7.02 1.67 -5.27
CA LEU A 57 7.78 2.83 -4.80
C LEU A 57 9.15 2.91 -5.48
N PHE A 58 9.87 1.80 -5.55
CA PHE A 58 11.17 1.74 -6.24
C PHE A 58 11.05 2.09 -7.72
N LEU A 59 10.07 1.51 -8.41
CA LEU A 59 9.80 1.76 -9.83
C LEU A 59 9.29 3.17 -10.14
N LEU A 60 8.75 3.89 -9.15
CA LEU A 60 8.37 5.31 -9.27
C LEU A 60 9.54 6.25 -8.92
N ILE A 61 10.30 5.94 -7.86
CA ILE A 61 11.42 6.76 -7.39
C ILE A 61 12.58 6.73 -8.38
N TRP A 62 12.94 5.55 -8.90
CA TRP A 62 14.06 5.39 -9.83
C TRP A 62 13.96 6.27 -11.10
N PRO A 63 12.86 6.23 -11.88
CA PRO A 63 12.70 7.11 -13.04
C PRO A 63 12.59 8.58 -12.64
N THR A 64 12.01 8.89 -11.48
CA THR A 64 11.90 10.29 -11.00
C THR A 64 13.27 10.88 -10.69
N ILE A 65 14.16 10.15 -10.00
CA ILE A 65 15.52 10.60 -9.69
C ILE A 65 16.35 10.73 -10.96
N THR A 66 16.30 9.74 -11.85
CA THR A 66 17.07 9.78 -13.11
C THR A 66 16.64 10.92 -14.02
N GLU A 67 15.34 11.20 -14.11
CA GLU A 67 14.80 12.37 -14.81
C GLU A 67 15.31 13.68 -14.17
N GLN A 68 15.28 13.77 -12.84
CA GLN A 68 15.75 14.97 -12.12
C GLN A 68 17.26 15.21 -12.26
N LEU A 69 18.05 14.13 -12.23
CA LEU A 69 19.51 14.17 -12.41
C LEU A 69 19.86 14.59 -13.85
N HIS A 70 19.14 14.07 -14.84
CA HIS A 70 19.30 14.48 -16.23
C HIS A 70 19.02 15.96 -16.44
N ILE A 71 17.93 16.49 -15.86
CA ILE A 71 17.60 17.92 -15.92
C ILE A 71 18.67 18.77 -15.23
N THR A 72 19.18 18.33 -14.08
CA THR A 72 20.17 19.09 -13.30
C THR A 72 21.54 19.13 -13.99
N ARG A 73 21.91 18.06 -14.72
CA ARG A 73 23.24 17.94 -15.35
C ARG A 73 23.29 18.44 -16.81
N ASN A 74 22.15 18.59 -17.50
CA ASN A 74 22.11 19.11 -18.87
C ASN A 74 21.75 20.61 -18.91
N VAL A 75 22.78 21.45 -18.99
CA VAL A 75 22.70 22.92 -19.17
C VAL A 75 22.60 23.32 -20.67
N HIS A 76 22.19 22.42 -21.57
CA HIS A 76 21.99 22.73 -22.99
C HIS A 76 20.52 22.49 -23.36
N ARG A 77 19.80 23.58 -23.64
CA ARG A 77 18.45 23.60 -24.21
C ARG A 77 18.47 22.95 -25.61
N ASN A 78 18.39 21.64 -25.69
CA ASN A 78 17.99 20.99 -26.94
C ASN A 78 16.56 20.48 -26.78
N LEU A 79 15.63 21.18 -27.43
CA LEU A 79 14.18 20.99 -27.35
C LEU A 79 13.74 19.67 -28.05
N GLU A 80 14.67 18.96 -28.69
CA GLU A 80 14.50 17.65 -29.32
C GLU A 80 15.05 16.52 -28.43
N THR A 81 14.80 16.58 -27.13
CA THR A 81 15.16 15.46 -26.24
C THR A 81 13.93 14.59 -26.02
N ASP A 82 13.83 13.55 -26.85
CA ASP A 82 12.94 12.41 -26.68
C ASP A 82 13.09 11.90 -25.23
N CYS A 83 12.08 12.11 -24.37
CA CYS A 83 12.19 11.85 -22.94
C CYS A 83 12.41 10.34 -22.73
N PRO A 84 13.60 9.89 -22.29
CA PRO A 84 13.92 8.46 -22.17
C PRO A 84 13.00 7.74 -21.17
N THR A 85 12.37 8.50 -20.27
CA THR A 85 11.39 8.01 -19.29
C THR A 85 10.08 7.54 -19.93
N ALA A 86 9.65 8.11 -21.06
CA ALA A 86 8.42 7.70 -21.74
C ALA A 86 8.61 6.41 -22.55
N LYS A 87 9.83 6.16 -23.06
CA LYS A 87 10.12 5.00 -23.93
C LYS A 87 10.28 3.68 -23.17
N THR A 88 10.64 3.74 -21.89
CA THR A 88 10.90 2.53 -21.08
C THR A 88 9.65 1.90 -20.48
N GLY A 89 8.48 2.56 -20.53
CA GLY A 89 7.24 2.04 -19.94
C GLY A 89 7.27 1.84 -18.42
N LEU A 90 8.39 2.17 -17.77
CA LEU A 90 8.67 1.86 -16.36
C LEU A 90 7.76 2.64 -15.41
N LEU A 91 7.47 3.90 -15.73
CA LEU A 91 6.50 4.73 -14.99
C LEU A 91 5.09 4.13 -15.06
N GLY A 92 4.69 3.60 -16.22
CA GLY A 92 3.40 2.93 -16.40
C GLY A 92 3.31 1.64 -15.57
N GLY A 93 4.37 0.84 -15.56
CA GLY A 93 4.48 -0.35 -14.72
C GLY A 93 4.43 -0.02 -13.22
N GLY A 94 5.15 1.02 -12.78
CA GLY A 94 5.13 1.49 -11.40
C GLY A 94 3.74 1.98 -10.97
N ALA A 95 3.01 2.68 -11.85
CA ALA A 95 1.64 3.12 -11.60
C ALA A 95 0.67 1.93 -11.50
N PHE A 96 0.80 0.93 -12.36
CA PHE A 96 -0.02 -0.29 -12.30
C PHE A 96 0.23 -1.08 -11.02
N LEU A 97 1.50 -1.24 -10.62
CA LEU A 97 1.87 -1.88 -9.34
C LEU A 97 1.40 -1.09 -8.12
N SER A 98 1.38 0.24 -8.20
CA SER A 98 0.81 1.09 -7.15
C SER A 98 -0.70 0.84 -6.98
N LEU A 99 -1.43 0.69 -8.08
CA LEU A 99 -2.86 0.38 -8.06
C LEU A 99 -3.12 -1.03 -7.51
N ASP A 100 -2.34 -2.02 -7.95
CA ASP A 100 -2.39 -3.40 -7.49
C ASP A 100 -2.11 -3.51 -5.97
N SER A 101 -1.09 -2.79 -5.48
CA SER A 101 -0.80 -2.70 -4.05
C SER A 101 -1.96 -2.11 -3.24
N CYS A 102 -2.62 -1.07 -3.74
CA CYS A 102 -3.81 -0.51 -3.09
C CYS A 102 -4.97 -1.52 -3.01
N LEU A 103 -5.19 -2.32 -4.06
CA LEU A 103 -6.20 -3.37 -4.04
C LEU A 103 -5.88 -4.44 -3.00
N PHE A 104 -4.62 -4.90 -2.93
CA PHE A 104 -4.22 -5.87 -1.91
C PHE A 104 -4.36 -5.31 -0.48
N TRP A 105 -4.07 -4.03 -0.27
CA TRP A 105 -4.32 -3.36 1.01
C TRP A 105 -5.81 -3.31 1.36
N LEU A 106 -6.69 -3.00 0.40
CA LEU A 106 -8.14 -2.99 0.62
C LEU A 106 -8.67 -4.39 0.94
N VAL A 107 -8.22 -5.42 0.22
CA VAL A 107 -8.60 -6.81 0.49
C VAL A 107 -8.14 -7.24 1.88
N ALA A 108 -6.91 -6.88 2.28
CA ALA A 108 -6.40 -7.17 3.62
C ALA A 108 -7.24 -6.49 4.71
N LEU A 109 -7.67 -5.24 4.49
CA LEU A 109 -8.55 -4.51 5.41
C LEU A 109 -9.95 -5.15 5.50
N MET A 110 -10.53 -5.55 4.37
CA MET A 110 -11.84 -6.21 4.34
C MET A 110 -11.81 -7.57 5.06
N LEU A 111 -10.77 -8.38 4.81
CA LEU A 111 -10.58 -9.64 5.52
C LEU A 111 -10.38 -9.41 7.03
N ALA A 112 -9.62 -8.38 7.40
CA ALA A 112 -9.43 -8.04 8.80
C ALA A 112 -10.74 -7.61 9.47
N ASP A 113 -11.61 -6.87 8.77
CA ASP A 113 -12.90 -6.44 9.30
C ASP A 113 -13.84 -7.64 9.51
N ASN A 114 -13.93 -8.53 8.52
CA ASN A 114 -14.72 -9.77 8.61
C ASN A 114 -14.26 -10.66 9.78
N VAL A 115 -12.95 -10.82 9.97
CA VAL A 115 -12.40 -11.61 11.09
C VAL A 115 -12.70 -10.94 12.44
N ARG A 116 -12.73 -9.60 12.49
CA ARG A 116 -13.02 -8.86 13.73
C ARG A 116 -14.49 -9.00 14.12
N GLU A 117 -15.39 -8.92 13.16
CA GLU A 117 -16.83 -9.10 13.36
C GLU A 117 -17.14 -10.51 13.89
N ASP A 118 -16.64 -11.56 13.21
CA ASP A 118 -16.83 -12.96 13.62
C ASP A 118 -16.26 -13.25 15.01
N HIS A 119 -15.12 -12.64 15.35
CA HIS A 119 -14.57 -12.76 16.70
C HIS A 119 -15.46 -12.09 17.75
N LEU A 120 -16.01 -10.90 17.47
CA LEU A 120 -16.87 -10.16 18.39
C LEU A 120 -18.19 -10.89 18.64
N ASP A 121 -18.84 -11.40 17.58
CA ASP A 121 -20.08 -12.17 17.67
C ASP A 121 -19.89 -13.47 18.47
N GLY A 122 -18.76 -14.16 18.27
CA GLY A 122 -18.41 -15.35 19.05
C GLY A 122 -18.04 -15.06 20.52
N PHE A 123 -17.65 -13.83 20.86
CA PHE A 123 -17.48 -13.41 22.25
C PHE A 123 -18.82 -13.09 22.93
N GLU A 124 -19.76 -12.43 22.22
CA GLU A 124 -21.07 -12.09 22.76
C GLU A 124 -21.94 -13.34 22.99
N SER A 125 -21.94 -14.28 22.02
CA SER A 125 -22.70 -15.53 22.12
C SER A 125 -22.28 -16.40 23.31
N ARG A 126 -20.96 -16.53 23.56
CA ARG A 126 -20.45 -17.28 24.72
C ARG A 126 -20.74 -16.62 26.06
N HIS A 127 -20.96 -15.31 26.09
CA HIS A 127 -21.34 -14.62 27.31
C HIS A 127 -22.82 -14.82 27.62
N SER A 128 -23.68 -14.80 26.60
CA SER A 128 -25.11 -15.09 26.75
C SER A 128 -25.40 -16.54 27.18
N ASP A 129 -24.64 -17.54 26.70
CA ASP A 129 -24.80 -18.93 27.16
C ASP A 129 -24.32 -19.17 28.61
N SER A 130 -23.56 -18.24 29.17
CA SER A 130 -22.99 -18.36 30.53
C SER A 130 -23.82 -17.65 31.61
N ASN A 131 -24.92 -17.00 31.25
CA ASN A 131 -25.80 -16.24 32.16
C ASN A 131 -27.24 -16.77 32.12
#